data_AF-A0AA38JTX4-F1
#
_entry.id   AF-A0AA38JTX4-F1
#
_cell.length_a   1.000
_cell.length_b   1.000
_cell.length_c   1.000
_cell.angle_alpha   90.00
_cell.angle_beta   90.00
_cell.angle_gamma   90.00
#
_symmetry.space_group_name_H-M   'P 1'
#
loop_
_entity.id
_entity.type
_entity.pdbx_description
1 polymer ?
#
loop_
_entity_poly.entity_id
_entity_poly.type
_entity_poly.pdbx_seq_one_letter_code
_entity_poly.pdbx_strand_id
1 'polypeptide(L)'
;MKKRASKRVTVSARVLTSRQGRKEIAAATAKKATKKKANEEKQKRKNDTLLADVLRRAEQDRLEVVFSGNMKNMPKPQLIDIANALKIPHEKATVDVLRVRLNAHFAAHEELKDDRRYSELFKRTRKRKEPPKENDSAALLGITQGFGTRGLKAFGTFLSTQNSNPLHQTLSYFSNFGHQDFPGKIDETFDFVQNISKIFSEVFGTMTSLGKQ
;
A
#
# COMPACT_ATOMS: atom_id res chain seq x y z
N MET A 1 26.42 18.90 -30.34
CA MET A 1 27.31 17.88 -29.72
C MET A 1 26.60 16.52 -29.67
N LYS A 2 27.10 15.50 -30.38
CA LYS A 2 26.53 14.14 -30.34
C LYS A 2 27.05 13.39 -29.09
N LYS A 3 26.15 13.00 -28.17
CA LYS A 3 26.52 12.16 -27.00
C LYS A 3 27.00 10.80 -27.49
N ARG A 4 28.24 10.41 -27.14
CA ARG A 4 28.78 9.08 -27.45
C ARG A 4 28.00 8.03 -26.66
N ALA A 5 27.45 7.03 -27.35
CA ALA A 5 26.78 5.90 -26.74
C ALA A 5 27.76 5.09 -25.89
N SER A 6 27.39 4.84 -24.63
CA SER A 6 28.11 3.98 -23.70
C SER A 6 28.16 2.55 -24.26
N LYS A 7 29.37 2.07 -24.61
CA LYS A 7 29.56 0.68 -25.08
C LYS A 7 29.40 -0.26 -23.89
N ARG A 8 28.37 -1.11 -23.94
CA ARG A 8 28.13 -2.16 -22.94
C ARG A 8 29.17 -3.27 -23.15
N VAL A 9 30.21 -3.29 -22.32
CA VAL A 9 31.26 -4.32 -22.39
C VAL A 9 30.69 -5.65 -21.89
N THR A 10 30.51 -6.60 -22.80
CA THR A 10 30.28 -8.00 -22.45
C THR A 10 31.57 -8.57 -21.87
N VAL A 11 31.53 -9.03 -20.62
CA VAL A 11 32.67 -9.61 -19.92
C VAL A 11 33.00 -10.97 -20.55
N SER A 12 33.75 -10.96 -21.65
CA SER A 12 34.34 -12.16 -22.25
C SER A 12 35.67 -12.49 -21.57
N ALA A 13 36.17 -13.72 -21.77
CA ALA A 13 37.37 -14.25 -21.11
C ALA A 13 38.62 -13.35 -21.25
N ARG A 14 38.72 -12.49 -22.29
CA ARG A 14 39.85 -11.54 -22.45
C ARG A 14 39.88 -10.43 -21.40
N VAL A 15 38.76 -10.11 -20.75
CA VAL A 15 38.70 -9.07 -19.70
C VAL A 15 39.37 -9.56 -18.41
N LEU A 16 39.44 -10.87 -18.17
CA LEU A 16 40.00 -11.46 -16.94
C LEU A 16 41.54 -11.35 -16.84
N THR A 17 42.23 -11.29 -17.97
CA THR A 17 43.71 -11.25 -18.01
C THR A 17 44.28 -9.84 -17.96
N SER A 18 43.51 -8.82 -18.39
CA SER A 18 43.96 -7.43 -18.33
C SER A 18 43.79 -6.79 -16.95
N ARG A 19 44.74 -5.95 -16.53
CA ARG A 19 44.66 -5.19 -15.25
C ARG A 19 43.44 -4.27 -15.20
N GLN A 20 43.05 -3.68 -16.34
CA GLN A 20 41.87 -2.83 -16.47
C GLN A 20 40.59 -3.63 -16.23
N GLY A 21 40.47 -4.80 -16.86
CA GLY A 21 39.29 -5.65 -16.74
C GLY A 21 39.08 -6.22 -15.34
N ARG A 22 40.15 -6.54 -14.61
CA ARG A 22 40.05 -6.92 -13.18
C ARG A 22 39.45 -5.80 -12.32
N LYS A 23 39.85 -4.54 -12.54
CA LYS A 23 39.27 -3.38 -11.83
C LYS A 23 37.78 -3.19 -12.15
N GLU A 24 37.40 -3.35 -13.42
CA GLU A 24 36.01 -3.23 -13.85
C GLU A 24 35.12 -4.33 -13.27
N ILE A 25 35.60 -5.58 -13.21
CA ILE A 25 34.90 -6.69 -12.58
C ILE A 25 34.73 -6.44 -11.08
N ALA A 26 35.80 -6.04 -10.37
CA ALA A 26 35.72 -5.72 -8.94
C ALA A 26 34.72 -4.57 -8.65
N ALA A 27 34.69 -3.54 -9.48
CA ALA A 27 33.71 -2.46 -9.36
C ALA A 27 32.29 -2.95 -9.66
N ALA A 28 32.11 -3.85 -10.64
CA ALA A 28 30.82 -4.42 -10.98
C ALA A 28 30.28 -5.37 -9.89
N THR A 29 31.14 -6.20 -9.30
CA THR A 29 30.76 -7.09 -8.18
C THR A 29 30.41 -6.28 -6.94
N ALA A 30 31.19 -5.23 -6.61
CA ALA A 30 30.86 -4.31 -5.53
C ALA A 30 29.49 -3.63 -5.75
N LYS A 31 29.22 -3.13 -6.96
CA LYS A 31 27.91 -2.53 -7.33
C LYS A 31 26.75 -3.54 -7.27
N LYS A 32 26.98 -4.81 -7.63
CA LYS A 32 25.95 -5.85 -7.52
C LYS A 32 25.68 -6.19 -6.06
N ALA A 33 26.72 -6.31 -5.23
CA ALA A 33 26.58 -6.60 -3.81
C ALA A 33 25.79 -5.51 -3.07
N THR A 34 26.05 -4.23 -3.35
CA THR A 34 25.30 -3.13 -2.74
C THR A 34 23.84 -3.10 -3.18
N LYS A 35 23.56 -3.32 -4.47
CA LYS A 35 22.19 -3.43 -4.98
C LYS A 35 21.43 -4.61 -4.39
N LYS A 36 22.08 -5.76 -4.22
CA LYS A 36 21.47 -6.95 -3.62
C LYS A 36 21.03 -6.67 -2.18
N LYS A 37 21.93 -6.12 -1.36
CA LYS A 37 21.62 -5.71 0.03
C LYS A 37 20.46 -4.71 0.11
N ALA A 38 20.47 -3.68 -0.75
CA ALA A 38 19.40 -2.68 -0.77
C ALA A 38 18.03 -3.27 -1.18
N ASN A 39 18.01 -4.25 -2.08
CA ASN A 39 16.78 -4.93 -2.48
C ASN A 39 16.27 -5.87 -1.39
N GLU A 40 17.16 -6.61 -0.73
CA GLU A 40 16.83 -7.47 0.42
C GLU A 40 16.22 -6.66 1.56
N GLU A 41 16.81 -5.51 1.91
CA GLU A 41 16.27 -4.62 2.94
C GLU A 41 14.88 -4.10 2.57
N LYS A 42 14.68 -3.69 1.32
CA LYS A 42 13.35 -3.27 0.83
C LYS A 42 12.33 -4.41 0.90
N GLN A 43 12.74 -5.64 0.60
CA GLN A 43 11.85 -6.79 0.65
C GLN A 43 11.49 -7.14 2.10
N LYS A 44 12.46 -7.10 3.03
CA LYS A 44 12.20 -7.28 4.46
C LYS A 44 11.18 -6.27 4.97
N ARG A 45 11.40 -4.97 4.70
CA ARG A 45 10.45 -3.91 5.09
C ARG A 45 9.03 -4.14 4.56
N LYS A 46 8.89 -4.61 3.31
CA LYS A 46 7.57 -4.95 2.74
C LYS A 46 6.94 -6.12 3.49
N ASN A 47 7.70 -7.18 3.73
CA ASN A 47 7.20 -8.35 4.44
C ASN A 47 6.79 -8.00 5.87
N ASP A 48 7.58 -7.19 6.57
CA ASP A 48 7.28 -6.71 7.92
C ASP A 48 5.99 -5.88 7.95
N THR A 49 5.78 -4.99 6.97
CA THR A 49 4.52 -4.22 6.86
C THR A 49 3.31 -5.11 6.58
N LEU A 50 3.46 -6.13 5.74
CA LEU A 50 2.37 -7.07 5.45
C LEU A 50 2.03 -7.91 6.68
N LEU A 51 3.03 -8.37 7.42
CA LEU A 51 2.84 -9.12 8.66
C LEU A 51 2.14 -8.27 9.72
N ALA A 52 2.57 -7.02 9.90
CA ALA A 52 1.93 -6.07 10.82
C ALA A 52 0.46 -5.83 10.44
N ASP A 53 0.15 -5.69 9.15
CA ASP A 53 -1.23 -5.53 8.68
C ASP A 53 -2.10 -6.76 8.94
N VAL A 54 -1.54 -7.98 8.79
CA VAL A 54 -2.26 -9.23 9.09
C VAL A 54 -2.55 -9.33 10.58
N LEU A 55 -1.56 -9.08 11.44
CA LEU A 55 -1.73 -9.11 12.89
C LEU A 55 -2.76 -8.08 13.36
N ARG A 56 -2.66 -6.85 12.84
CA ARG A 56 -3.62 -5.78 13.13
C ARG A 56 -5.05 -6.16 12.75
N ARG A 57 -5.27 -6.80 11.59
CA ARG A 57 -6.60 -7.28 11.19
C ARG A 57 -7.12 -8.39 12.09
N ALA A 58 -6.26 -9.35 12.43
CA ALA A 58 -6.61 -10.44 13.34
C ALA A 58 -7.03 -9.91 14.73
N GLU A 59 -6.32 -8.91 15.25
CA GLU A 59 -6.68 -8.25 16.51
C GLU A 59 -7.99 -7.47 16.41
N GLN A 60 -8.22 -6.75 15.30
CA GLN A 60 -9.46 -6.02 15.07
C GLN A 60 -10.68 -6.92 15.02
N ASP A 61 -10.54 -8.09 14.39
CA ASP A 61 -11.60 -9.10 14.34
C ASP A 61 -11.84 -9.72 15.72
N ARG A 62 -10.78 -9.97 16.51
CA ARG A 62 -10.92 -10.52 17.87
C ARG A 62 -11.59 -9.57 18.85
N LEU A 63 -11.29 -8.27 18.74
CA LEU A 63 -11.76 -7.26 19.69
C LEU A 63 -13.05 -6.57 19.26
N GLU A 64 -13.64 -6.96 18.12
CA GLU A 64 -14.81 -6.32 17.52
C GLU A 64 -14.68 -4.78 17.47
N VAL A 65 -13.49 -4.31 17.07
CA VAL A 65 -13.16 -2.88 17.13
C VAL A 65 -14.15 -2.09 16.29
N VAL A 66 -14.75 -1.06 16.90
CA VAL A 66 -15.71 -0.17 16.24
C VAL A 66 -15.00 0.64 15.17
N PHE A 67 -15.53 0.60 13.94
CA PHE A 67 -15.02 1.41 12.84
C PHE A 67 -15.53 2.84 12.98
N SER A 68 -14.61 3.80 13.13
CA SER A 68 -14.95 5.21 13.29
C SER A 68 -14.63 6.03 12.04
N GLY A 69 -15.36 7.12 11.88
CA GLY A 69 -15.13 8.13 10.84
C GLY A 69 -16.05 7.99 9.63
N ASN A 70 -15.98 8.99 8.75
CA ASN A 70 -16.84 9.06 7.58
C ASN A 70 -16.26 8.20 6.43
N MET A 71 -17.03 7.21 5.98
CA MET A 71 -16.66 6.32 4.87
C MET A 71 -16.23 7.06 3.58
N LYS A 72 -16.75 8.28 3.34
CA LYS A 72 -16.36 9.13 2.20
C LYS A 72 -14.91 9.61 2.26
N ASN A 73 -14.34 9.76 3.45
CA ASN A 73 -12.98 10.28 3.66
C ASN A 73 -12.02 9.20 4.15
N MET A 74 -12.50 7.98 4.33
CA MET A 74 -11.74 6.87 4.85
C MET A 74 -10.65 6.42 3.84
N PRO A 75 -9.42 6.14 4.31
CA PRO A 75 -8.34 5.66 3.44
C PRO A 75 -8.59 4.23 2.97
N LYS A 76 -8.01 3.87 1.82
CA LYS A 76 -8.14 2.53 1.21
C LYS A 76 -7.93 1.34 2.16
N PRO A 77 -6.87 1.27 2.99
CA PRO A 77 -6.66 0.14 3.90
C PRO A 77 -7.83 -0.07 4.87
N GLN A 78 -8.38 1.01 5.44
CA GLN A 78 -9.53 0.90 6.35
C GLN A 78 -10.80 0.42 5.63
N LEU A 79 -11.03 0.87 4.39
CA LEU A 79 -12.14 0.35 3.57
C LEU A 79 -11.97 -1.15 3.26
N ILE A 80 -10.74 -1.61 3.06
CA ILE A 80 -10.43 -3.04 2.86
C ILE A 80 -10.69 -3.82 4.15
N ASP A 81 -10.34 -3.27 5.32
CA ASP A 81 -10.60 -3.93 6.60
C ASP A 81 -12.10 -4.09 6.85
N ILE A 82 -12.91 -3.06 6.56
CA ILE A 82 -14.39 -3.15 6.63
C ILE A 82 -14.90 -4.19 5.62
N ALA A 83 -14.40 -4.18 4.39
CA ALA A 83 -14.78 -5.17 3.39
C ALA A 83 -14.42 -6.61 3.82
N ASN A 84 -13.28 -6.81 4.48
CA ASN A 84 -12.87 -8.10 5.04
C ASN A 84 -13.76 -8.56 6.19
N ALA A 85 -14.17 -7.63 7.07
CA ALA A 85 -15.11 -7.92 8.14
C ALA A 85 -16.47 -8.36 7.59
N LEU A 86 -16.96 -7.68 6.54
CA LEU A 86 -18.22 -7.99 5.85
C LEU A 86 -18.10 -9.11 4.79
N LYS A 87 -16.91 -9.72 4.62
CA LYS A 87 -16.62 -10.73 3.59
C LYS A 87 -16.96 -10.31 2.15
N ILE A 88 -16.82 -9.01 1.84
CA ILE A 88 -17.04 -8.44 0.51
C ILE A 88 -15.75 -8.57 -0.33
N PRO A 89 -15.85 -9.03 -1.59
CA PRO A 89 -14.72 -9.08 -2.50
C PRO A 89 -14.13 -7.68 -2.78
N HIS A 90 -12.85 -7.50 -2.50
CA HIS A 90 -12.14 -6.21 -2.59
C HIS A 90 -10.83 -6.29 -3.41
N GLU A 91 -10.56 -7.44 -4.04
CA GLU A 91 -9.36 -7.63 -4.86
C GLU A 91 -9.29 -6.64 -6.02
N LYS A 92 -8.13 -5.99 -6.18
CA LYS A 92 -7.83 -5.00 -7.25
C LYS A 92 -8.80 -3.80 -7.31
N ALA A 93 -9.67 -3.61 -6.33
CA ALA A 93 -10.65 -2.53 -6.35
C ALA A 93 -9.99 -1.15 -6.13
N THR A 94 -10.52 -0.14 -6.82
CA THR A 94 -10.24 1.27 -6.54
C THR A 94 -11.01 1.72 -5.30
N VAL A 95 -10.62 2.86 -4.72
CA VAL A 95 -11.26 3.41 -3.51
C VAL A 95 -12.75 3.66 -3.75
N ASP A 96 -13.12 4.22 -4.91
CA ASP A 96 -14.51 4.54 -5.22
C ASP A 96 -15.35 3.29 -5.43
N VAL A 97 -14.79 2.26 -6.08
CA VAL A 97 -15.47 0.95 -6.22
C VAL A 97 -15.75 0.33 -4.85
N LEU A 98 -14.80 0.41 -3.91
CA LEU A 98 -15.00 -0.08 -2.54
C LEU A 98 -16.12 0.68 -1.84
N ARG A 99 -16.14 2.01 -1.95
CA ARG A 99 -17.21 2.84 -1.35
C ARG A 99 -18.57 2.49 -1.92
N VAL A 100 -18.68 2.32 -3.24
CA VAL A 100 -19.95 1.96 -3.88
C VAL A 100 -20.42 0.59 -3.40
N ARG A 101 -19.53 -0.42 -3.37
CA ARG A 101 -19.87 -1.76 -2.89
C ARG A 101 -20.29 -1.78 -1.43
N LEU A 102 -19.56 -1.08 -0.56
CA LEU A 102 -19.89 -0.98 0.86
C LEU A 102 -21.24 -0.28 1.08
N ASN A 103 -21.47 0.85 0.41
CA ASN A 103 -22.77 1.54 0.49
C ASN A 103 -23.92 0.65 -0.01
N ALA A 104 -23.73 -0.06 -1.12
CA ALA A 104 -24.74 -0.99 -1.64
C ALA A 104 -25.02 -2.12 -0.63
N HIS A 105 -23.98 -2.66 0.01
CA HIS A 105 -24.14 -3.70 1.03
C HIS A 105 -24.91 -3.20 2.25
N PHE A 106 -24.56 -2.03 2.80
CA PHE A 106 -25.28 -1.43 3.93
C PHE A 106 -26.69 -0.96 3.56
N ALA A 107 -26.95 -0.62 2.30
CA ALA A 107 -28.30 -0.31 1.84
C ALA A 107 -29.18 -1.58 1.76
N ALA A 108 -28.59 -2.74 1.46
CA ALA A 108 -29.30 -4.01 1.45
C ALA A 108 -29.49 -4.62 2.85
N HIS A 109 -28.62 -4.27 3.81
CA HIS A 109 -28.61 -4.81 5.17
C HIS A 109 -28.64 -3.64 6.17
N GLU A 110 -29.83 -3.07 6.38
CA GLU A 110 -29.99 -1.89 7.23
C GLU A 110 -29.73 -2.20 8.71
N GLU A 111 -29.96 -3.44 9.14
CA GLU A 111 -29.68 -3.95 10.46
C GLU A 111 -28.20 -3.80 10.86
N LEU A 112 -27.29 -3.85 9.88
CA LEU A 112 -25.86 -3.65 10.13
C LEU A 112 -25.51 -2.20 10.44
N LYS A 113 -26.39 -1.23 10.15
CA LYS A 113 -26.15 0.17 10.51
C LYS A 113 -26.30 0.41 12.01
N ASP A 114 -27.11 -0.39 12.68
CA ASP A 114 -27.36 -0.29 14.12
C ASP A 114 -26.39 -1.15 14.94
N ASP A 115 -25.68 -2.08 14.29
CA ASP A 115 -24.61 -2.85 14.92
C ASP A 115 -23.57 -1.90 15.52
N ARG A 116 -23.21 -2.16 16.79
CA ARG A 116 -22.20 -1.41 17.54
C ARG A 116 -20.91 -1.23 16.74
N ARG A 117 -20.50 -2.24 15.96
CA ARG A 117 -19.26 -2.22 15.19
C ARG A 117 -19.25 -1.19 14.04
N TYR A 118 -20.41 -0.89 13.46
CA TYR A 118 -20.54 -0.02 12.27
C TYR A 118 -21.32 1.26 12.53
N SER A 119 -22.03 1.39 13.65
CA SER A 119 -22.87 2.54 13.99
C SER A 119 -22.14 3.89 13.86
N GLU A 120 -20.87 3.96 14.25
CA GLU A 120 -20.03 5.16 14.17
C GLU A 120 -19.74 5.61 12.72
N LEU A 121 -19.81 4.72 11.72
CA LEU A 121 -19.60 5.07 10.31
C LEU A 121 -20.70 5.99 9.77
N PHE A 122 -21.91 5.87 10.32
CA PHE A 122 -23.09 6.59 9.88
C PHE A 122 -23.39 7.83 10.74
N LYS A 123 -22.67 8.01 11.85
CA LYS A 123 -22.82 9.20 12.67
C LYS A 123 -22.33 10.42 11.90
N ARG A 124 -23.28 11.26 11.51
CA ARG A 124 -22.97 12.55 10.91
C ARG A 124 -22.43 13.45 12.01
N THR A 125 -21.11 13.70 12.00
CA THR A 125 -20.49 14.75 12.81
C THR A 125 -21.09 16.08 12.37
N ARG A 126 -22.16 16.50 13.05
CA ARG A 126 -22.63 17.88 12.96
C ARG A 126 -21.54 18.70 13.61
N LYS A 127 -20.86 19.55 12.83
CA LYS A 127 -20.04 20.62 13.40
C LYS A 127 -21.00 21.42 14.27
N ARG A 128 -20.91 21.23 15.59
CA ARG A 128 -21.60 22.13 16.51
C ARG A 128 -20.95 23.48 16.26
N LYS A 129 -21.75 24.43 15.79
CA LYS A 129 -21.34 25.83 15.72
C LYS A 129 -21.04 26.19 17.17
N GLU A 130 -19.77 26.27 17.53
CA GLU A 130 -19.42 26.77 18.86
C GLU A 130 -20.13 28.12 19.01
N PRO A 131 -20.84 28.34 20.13
CA PRO A 131 -21.48 29.62 20.35
C PRO A 131 -20.41 30.72 20.22
N PRO A 132 -20.76 31.87 19.60
CA PRO A 132 -19.85 33.01 19.54
C PRO A 132 -19.33 33.27 20.95
N LYS A 133 -18.00 33.20 21.14
CA LYS A 133 -17.42 33.58 22.41
C LYS A 133 -17.63 35.08 22.55
N GLU A 134 -18.52 35.51 23.45
CA GLU A 134 -18.91 36.91 23.67
C GLU A 134 -17.81 37.79 24.33
N ASN A 135 -16.52 37.49 24.12
CA ASN A 135 -15.43 38.08 24.89
C ASN A 135 -14.50 39.03 24.10
N ASP A 136 -14.98 39.70 23.06
CA ASP A 136 -14.20 40.71 22.30
C ASP A 136 -14.82 42.12 22.37
N SER A 137 -15.31 42.56 23.53
CA SER A 137 -15.69 43.96 23.79
C SER A 137 -14.56 44.83 24.35
N ALA A 138 -13.32 44.33 24.43
CA ALA A 138 -12.20 45.00 25.10
C ALA A 138 -10.94 45.22 24.24
N ALA A 139 -11.06 45.38 22.92
CA ALA A 139 -9.93 45.76 22.06
C ALA A 139 -10.28 46.85 21.04
N LEU A 140 -10.97 47.91 21.51
CA LEU A 140 -11.06 49.19 20.83
C LEU A 140 -9.90 50.08 21.29
N LEU A 141 -8.66 49.80 20.84
CA LEU A 141 -7.57 50.78 20.69
C LEU A 141 -6.27 50.08 20.28
N GLY A 142 -5.90 50.23 19.00
CA GLY A 142 -4.51 50.09 18.56
C GLY A 142 -4.15 48.76 17.91
N ILE A 143 -3.97 48.79 16.59
CA ILE A 143 -2.91 48.19 15.74
C ILE A 143 -3.48 48.21 14.31
N THR A 144 -3.41 49.35 13.62
CA THR A 144 -2.40 49.65 12.60
C THR A 144 -2.19 48.54 11.55
N GLN A 145 -2.74 48.81 10.36
CA GLN A 145 -2.22 48.55 9.01
C GLN A 145 -1.23 47.39 8.79
N GLY A 146 -1.63 46.42 7.96
CA GLY A 146 -0.70 45.43 7.41
C GLY A 146 -1.33 44.36 6.52
N PHE A 147 -2.21 44.73 5.58
CA PHE A 147 -2.67 43.81 4.53
C PHE A 147 -1.54 43.52 3.53
N GLY A 148 -0.63 42.62 3.90
CA GLY A 148 0.37 42.05 3.00
C GLY A 148 -0.23 40.95 2.13
N THR A 149 -0.53 41.29 0.89
CA THR A 149 -0.89 40.37 -0.21
C THR A 149 0.26 39.40 -0.51
N ARG A 150 0.39 38.33 0.27
CA ARG A 150 1.33 37.24 -0.04
C ARG A 150 0.72 36.26 -1.04
N GLY A 151 0.90 36.62 -2.32
CA GLY A 151 1.29 35.71 -3.39
C GLY A 151 0.43 34.47 -3.61
N LEU A 152 -0.58 34.60 -4.47
CA LEU A 152 -0.99 33.52 -5.36
C LEU A 152 0.23 33.08 -6.17
N LYS A 153 0.92 32.02 -5.75
CA LYS A 153 1.80 31.28 -6.63
C LYS A 153 0.91 30.47 -7.56
N ALA A 154 0.73 30.99 -8.76
CA ALA A 154 0.27 30.25 -9.91
C ALA A 154 1.13 28.99 -10.08
N PHE A 155 0.61 27.83 -9.67
CA PHE A 155 1.14 26.56 -10.12
C PHE A 155 0.69 26.37 -11.55
N GLY A 156 1.65 26.59 -12.46
CA GLY A 156 1.47 26.44 -13.89
C GLY A 156 0.92 25.06 -14.25
N THR A 157 -0.09 25.11 -15.12
CA THR A 157 -0.35 24.20 -16.23
C THR A 157 0.55 22.96 -16.27
N PHE A 158 0.07 21.87 -15.66
CA PHE A 158 0.58 20.53 -15.93
C PHE A 158 0.00 20.08 -17.27
N LEU A 159 0.89 19.63 -18.15
CA LEU A 159 0.65 19.27 -19.55
C LEU A 159 -0.54 18.33 -19.69
N SER A 160 -1.51 18.77 -20.49
CA SER A 160 -2.49 17.94 -21.16
C SER A 160 -1.77 16.94 -22.05
N THR A 161 -1.61 15.71 -21.54
CA THR A 161 -1.28 14.57 -22.38
C THR A 161 -2.58 14.09 -23.00
N GLN A 162 -2.85 14.54 -24.23
CA GLN A 162 -3.76 13.82 -25.11
C GLN A 162 -3.14 12.45 -25.37
N ASN A 163 -3.65 11.41 -24.71
CA ASN A 163 -3.41 10.05 -25.13
C ASN A 163 -4.64 9.61 -25.92
N SER A 164 -4.51 9.75 -27.24
CA SER A 164 -5.43 9.20 -28.21
C SER A 164 -5.57 7.70 -27.99
N ASN A 165 -6.83 7.23 -28.00
CA ASN A 165 -7.13 5.83 -28.22
C ASN A 165 -6.49 5.36 -29.53
N PRO A 166 -5.96 4.13 -29.55
CA PRO A 166 -6.22 3.25 -30.65
C PRO A 166 -7.05 2.08 -30.15
N LEU A 167 -8.33 2.14 -30.51
CA LEU A 167 -9.15 0.96 -30.71
C LEU A 167 -8.40 -0.01 -31.64
N HIS A 168 -8.52 -1.30 -31.31
CA HIS A 168 -8.19 -2.49 -32.10
C HIS A 168 -6.79 -3.11 -32.04
N GLN A 169 -6.84 -4.39 -31.62
CA GLN A 169 -6.06 -5.54 -32.07
C GLN A 169 -4.75 -5.87 -31.33
N THR A 170 -4.81 -6.95 -30.52
CA THR A 170 -4.06 -8.21 -30.70
C THR A 170 -4.47 -9.15 -29.54
N LEU A 171 -5.28 -10.17 -29.81
CA LEU A 171 -4.85 -11.56 -30.03
C LEU A 171 -4.10 -12.19 -28.84
N SER A 172 -4.84 -12.99 -28.08
CA SER A 172 -4.45 -14.34 -27.60
C SER A 172 -2.96 -14.58 -27.31
N TYR A 173 -2.47 -14.29 -26.10
CA TYR A 173 -1.16 -14.78 -25.64
C TYR A 173 -1.08 -14.88 -24.11
N PHE A 174 -1.94 -15.68 -23.47
CA PHE A 174 -1.70 -16.10 -22.07
C PHE A 174 -2.26 -17.51 -21.81
N SER A 175 -1.81 -18.47 -22.60
CA SER A 175 -1.94 -19.90 -22.32
C SER A 175 -0.67 -20.58 -22.81
N ASN A 176 0.41 -20.37 -22.08
CA ASN A 176 1.61 -21.21 -22.04
C ASN A 176 2.59 -20.64 -20.99
N PHE A 177 2.25 -20.80 -19.70
CA PHE A 177 3.31 -20.89 -18.69
C PHE A 177 3.90 -22.29 -18.81
N GLY A 178 4.79 -22.43 -19.79
CA GLY A 178 5.67 -23.56 -19.91
C GLY A 178 6.48 -23.69 -18.62
N HIS A 179 6.51 -24.92 -18.13
CA HIS A 179 7.45 -25.44 -17.15
C HIS A 179 8.87 -25.11 -17.64
N GLN A 180 9.41 -23.97 -17.23
CA GLN A 180 10.83 -23.68 -17.39
C GLN A 180 11.52 -24.30 -16.18
N ASP A 181 12.09 -25.48 -16.40
CA ASP A 181 13.10 -26.04 -15.53
C ASP A 181 14.23 -25.01 -15.42
N PHE A 182 14.29 -24.33 -14.28
CA PHE A 182 15.44 -23.56 -13.85
C PHE A 182 16.34 -24.51 -13.04
N PRO A 183 17.38 -25.12 -13.64
CA PRO A 183 18.38 -25.83 -12.87
C PRO A 183 19.29 -24.81 -12.20
N GLY A 184 18.96 -24.40 -10.97
CA GLY A 184 19.90 -23.64 -10.16
C GLY A 184 19.26 -22.81 -9.05
N LYS A 185 19.23 -23.41 -7.85
CA LYS A 185 19.06 -22.79 -6.53
C LYS A 185 17.64 -22.41 -6.15
N ILE A 186 16.87 -23.41 -5.73
CA ILE A 186 15.54 -23.27 -5.08
C ILE A 186 15.63 -23.62 -3.59
N ASP A 187 16.73 -23.26 -2.92
CA ASP A 187 16.89 -23.61 -1.50
C ASP A 187 16.46 -22.47 -0.56
N GLU A 188 16.25 -21.23 -1.04
CA GLU A 188 15.92 -20.10 -0.15
C GLU A 188 14.42 -19.71 -0.14
N THR A 189 13.62 -20.09 -1.13
CA THR A 189 12.18 -19.75 -1.15
C THR A 189 11.29 -20.79 -0.47
N PHE A 190 11.78 -22.02 -0.29
CA PHE A 190 11.01 -23.10 0.35
C PHE A 190 10.94 -22.93 1.87
N ASP A 191 12.00 -22.40 2.48
CA ASP A 191 12.04 -22.12 3.92
C ASP A 191 11.02 -21.07 4.37
N PHE A 192 10.69 -20.09 3.50
CA PHE A 192 9.74 -19.04 3.85
C PHE A 192 8.30 -19.58 4.00
N VAL A 193 7.88 -20.48 3.10
CA VAL A 193 6.53 -21.07 3.15
C VAL A 193 6.41 -22.06 4.31
N GLN A 194 7.45 -22.85 4.57
CA GLN A 194 7.51 -23.76 5.72
C GLN A 194 7.47 -23.00 7.06
N ASN A 195 8.15 -21.85 7.16
CA ASN A 195 8.15 -21.04 8.38
C ASN A 195 6.77 -20.39 8.65
N ILE A 196 6.07 -19.92 7.62
CA ILE A 196 4.70 -19.39 7.79
C ILE A 196 3.74 -20.48 8.27
N SER A 197 3.83 -21.70 7.71
CA SER A 197 2.99 -22.81 8.15
C SER A 197 3.21 -23.19 9.62
N LYS A 198 4.46 -23.12 10.10
CA LYS A 198 4.80 -23.44 11.49
C LYS A 198 4.23 -22.41 12.48
N ILE A 199 4.33 -21.12 12.15
CA ILE A 199 3.73 -20.04 12.94
C ILE A 199 2.21 -20.18 13.00
N PHE A 200 1.56 -20.52 11.88
CA PHE A 200 0.11 -20.73 11.85
C PHE A 200 -0.32 -21.91 12.75
N SER A 201 0.40 -23.03 12.73
CA SER A 201 0.10 -24.19 13.58
C SER A 201 0.34 -23.93 15.07
N GLU A 202 1.35 -23.16 15.46
CA GLU A 202 1.58 -22.82 16.88
C GLU A 202 0.50 -21.86 17.42
N VAL A 203 0.07 -20.89 16.61
CA VAL A 203 -0.98 -19.93 17.00
C VAL A 203 -2.35 -20.60 17.07
N PHE A 204 -2.70 -21.49 16.14
CA PHE A 204 -4.04 -22.08 16.08
C PHE A 204 -4.15 -23.46 16.78
N GLY A 205 -3.06 -24.21 16.93
CA GLY A 205 -3.07 -25.55 17.54
C GLY A 205 -3.32 -25.56 19.05
N THR A 206 -3.18 -24.42 19.73
CA THR A 206 -3.44 -24.32 21.18
C THR A 206 -4.94 -24.19 21.51
N MET A 207 -5.80 -23.87 20.54
CA MET A 207 -7.24 -23.65 20.80
C MET A 207 -8.08 -24.92 20.85
N THR A 208 -7.56 -26.09 20.46
CA THR A 208 -8.33 -27.35 20.46
C THR A 208 -8.23 -28.18 21.76
N SER A 209 -7.48 -27.72 22.77
CA SER A 209 -7.22 -28.51 24.00
C SER A 209 -8.08 -28.12 25.21
N LEU A 210 -8.99 -27.14 25.11
CA LEU A 210 -9.70 -26.56 26.26
C LEU A 210 -11.20 -26.93 26.35
N GLY A 211 -11.62 -28.04 25.74
CA GLY A 211 -13.03 -28.46 25.64
C GLY A 211 -13.37 -29.83 26.23
N LYS A 212 -12.56 -30.36 27.16
CA LYS A 212 -12.88 -31.61 27.87
C LYS A 212 -12.59 -31.47 29.37
N GLN A 213 -13.51 -30.85 30.10
CA GLN A 213 -13.78 -31.11 31.52
C GLN A 213 -15.27 -30.99 31.76
#